data_AF-A0A3S3R6A6-F1
#
_entry.id   AF-A0A3S3R6A6-F1
#
_cell.length_a   1.000
_cell.length_b   1.000
_cell.length_c   1.000
_cell.angle_alpha   90.00
_cell.angle_beta   90.00
_cell.angle_gamma   90.00
#
_symmetry.space_group_name_H-M   'P 1'
#
loop_
_entity.id
_entity.type
_entity.pdbx_description
1 polymer ?
#
loop_
_entity_poly.entity_id
_entity_poly.type
_entity_poly.pdbx_seq_one_letter_code
_entity_poly.pdbx_strand_id
1 'polypeptide(L)'
;MKLLTLILFLAIAKIGFAQQDTTLIYNSPMYTKDPIRSKWRPVVKHVGQFYQVTFYDRKDVMQEVISFEDKDLTVRKGPFTSYSKGKLREKGDYDKGHKHGEWTTYNSTEQISKLENYVHGKLDGKYVKYWNGNKEEGNYINDKKTGNWMFTYKDGKPAGTEMYDDTGKKIEGKYYDKEGNTTKYEDLFAPPSYEGGLKEFYKYLSAEIKYPAQSLKQRIQGTVKLSFTVKKNGDIENVEVLSAPNNELATEAIRVLEMAPDWTAGKMFGEVVETRYNVPIKFSLRK
;
A
#
# COMPACT_ATOMS: atom_id res chain seq x y z
N MET A 1 -23.15 -6.49 -6.25
CA MET A 1 -21.88 -5.74 -6.24
C MET A 1 -20.78 -6.70 -5.80
N LYS A 2 -19.88 -7.12 -6.70
CA LYS A 2 -18.74 -7.98 -6.33
C LYS A 2 -17.79 -7.15 -5.47
N LEU A 3 -17.49 -7.61 -4.25
CA LEU A 3 -16.42 -7.06 -3.42
C LEU A 3 -15.09 -7.33 -4.16
N LEU A 4 -14.47 -6.29 -4.73
CA LEU A 4 -13.08 -6.37 -5.16
C LEU A 4 -12.21 -6.42 -3.91
N THR A 5 -11.56 -7.55 -3.65
CA THR A 5 -10.50 -7.62 -2.65
C THR A 5 -9.29 -6.88 -3.22
N LEU A 6 -9.06 -5.65 -2.75
CA LEU A 6 -7.97 -4.79 -3.18
C LEU A 6 -6.62 -5.36 -2.72
N ILE A 7 -5.76 -5.77 -3.66
CA ILE A 7 -4.39 -6.21 -3.38
C ILE A 7 -3.46 -5.17 -3.95
N LEU A 8 -2.84 -4.41 -3.05
CA LEU A 8 -1.71 -3.56 -3.39
C LEU A 8 -0.43 -4.39 -3.19
N PHE A 9 0.18 -4.84 -4.28
CA PHE A 9 1.56 -5.30 -4.23
C PHE A 9 2.46 -4.07 -4.26
N LEU A 10 2.97 -3.67 -3.09
CA LEU A 10 4.15 -2.81 -3.06
C LEU A 10 5.32 -3.66 -3.53
N ALA A 11 5.76 -3.46 -4.77
CA ALA A 11 7.01 -4.01 -5.24
C ALA A 11 8.12 -3.44 -4.36
N ILE A 12 8.60 -4.23 -3.40
CA ILE A 12 9.91 -3.99 -2.78
C ILE A 12 10.92 -4.33 -3.88
N ALA A 13 11.20 -3.35 -4.73
CA ALA A 13 12.36 -3.44 -5.58
C ALA A 13 13.56 -3.71 -4.66
N LYS A 14 14.37 -4.72 -4.99
CA LYS A 14 15.73 -4.90 -4.44
C LYS A 14 16.63 -3.78 -4.97
N ILE A 15 16.26 -2.55 -4.66
CA ILE A 15 17.02 -1.33 -4.82
C ILE A 15 16.91 -0.71 -3.45
N GLY A 16 18.05 -0.56 -2.77
CA GLY A 16 18.15 0.08 -1.47
C GLY A 16 17.60 1.50 -1.55
N PHE A 17 16.29 1.61 -1.37
CA PHE A 17 15.64 2.77 -0.84
C PHE A 17 15.14 2.29 0.51
N ALA A 18 15.80 2.75 1.57
CA ALA A 18 15.13 2.92 2.85
C ALA A 18 13.74 3.46 2.51
N GLN A 19 12.71 2.69 2.86
CA GLN A 19 11.33 3.15 2.79
C GLN A 19 11.31 4.46 3.55
N GLN A 20 11.36 5.56 2.81
CA GLN A 20 11.32 6.88 3.39
C GLN A 20 9.99 6.92 4.10
N ASP A 21 10.06 6.97 5.43
CA ASP A 21 8.95 7.14 6.34
C ASP A 21 7.87 7.99 5.70
N THR A 22 6.78 7.36 5.24
CA THR A 22 5.53 8.08 5.03
C THR A 22 4.77 8.28 6.34
N THR A 23 5.39 7.92 7.48
CA THR A 23 5.27 8.77 8.66
C THR A 23 5.93 10.10 8.28
N LEU A 24 5.18 10.95 7.56
CA LEU A 24 5.35 12.38 7.73
C LEU A 24 5.27 12.60 9.24
N ILE A 25 6.42 12.67 9.90
CA ILE A 25 6.56 13.41 11.14
C ILE A 25 6.19 14.82 10.70
N TYR A 26 4.89 15.12 10.79
CA TYR A 26 4.42 16.48 10.67
C TYR A 26 4.97 17.19 11.91
N ASN A 27 6.21 17.68 11.80
CA ASN A 27 6.69 18.84 12.55
C ASN A 27 5.96 20.11 12.08
N SER A 28 4.70 19.98 11.65
CA SER A 28 3.84 21.10 11.28
C SER A 28 2.80 21.21 12.37
N PRO A 29 2.73 22.33 13.09
CA PRO A 29 1.81 22.56 14.21
C PRO A 29 0.33 22.69 13.78
N MET A 30 -0.05 22.12 12.63
CA MET A 30 -1.39 22.26 12.07
C MET A 30 -1.70 21.15 11.05
N TYR A 31 -2.74 20.37 11.32
CA TYR A 31 -3.37 19.40 10.40
C TYR A 31 -3.97 20.06 9.15
N THR A 32 -4.05 21.38 9.10
CA THR A 32 -4.62 22.16 7.98
C THR A 32 -3.81 22.11 6.69
N LYS A 33 -2.57 21.61 6.72
CA LYS A 33 -1.73 21.44 5.51
C LYS A 33 -1.85 20.06 4.84
N ASP A 34 -2.59 19.12 5.42
CA ASP A 34 -2.80 17.80 4.84
C ASP A 34 -3.82 17.90 3.68
N PRO A 35 -3.49 17.52 2.44
CA PRO A 35 -4.38 17.66 1.28
C PRO A 35 -5.70 16.87 1.37
N ILE A 36 -5.75 15.84 2.21
CA ILE A 36 -6.93 15.03 2.46
C ILE A 36 -7.73 15.66 3.60
N ARG A 37 -7.12 15.87 4.77
CA ARG A 37 -7.81 16.37 5.97
C ARG A 37 -8.23 17.83 5.86
N SER A 38 -7.56 18.64 5.04
CA SER A 38 -7.98 20.01 4.73
C SER A 38 -9.36 20.08 4.05
N LYS A 39 -9.85 18.97 3.50
CA LYS A 39 -11.20 18.87 2.92
C LYS A 39 -12.27 18.48 3.95
N TRP A 40 -11.87 18.15 5.18
CA TRP A 40 -12.74 17.65 6.24
C TRP A 40 -12.92 18.70 7.33
N ARG A 41 -14.09 18.68 7.98
CA ARG A 41 -14.42 19.56 9.11
C ARG A 41 -13.88 18.95 10.40
N PRO A 42 -12.93 19.60 11.10
CA PRO A 42 -12.44 19.13 12.40
C PRO A 42 -13.38 19.56 13.53
N VAL A 43 -13.52 18.72 14.55
CA VAL A 43 -14.15 19.03 15.84
C VAL A 43 -13.20 18.61 16.95
N VAL A 44 -12.83 19.53 17.83
CA VAL A 44 -11.89 19.28 18.92
C VAL A 44 -12.65 19.12 20.23
N LYS A 45 -12.32 18.09 21.01
CA LYS A 45 -12.84 17.86 22.37
C LYS A 45 -11.71 17.43 23.30
N HIS A 46 -11.80 17.83 24.56
CA HIS A 46 -10.94 17.28 25.61
C HIS A 46 -11.60 16.01 26.18
N VAL A 47 -10.94 14.86 26.05
CA VAL A 47 -11.47 13.54 26.41
C VAL A 47 -10.44 12.81 27.28
N GLY A 48 -10.74 12.66 28.56
CA GLY A 48 -9.78 12.13 29.53
C GLY A 48 -8.56 13.05 29.64
N GLN A 49 -7.37 12.50 29.36
CA GLN A 49 -6.10 13.23 29.34
C GLN A 49 -5.68 13.74 27.95
N PHE A 50 -6.53 13.55 26.93
CA PHE A 50 -6.18 13.83 25.54
C PHE A 50 -7.04 14.94 24.95
N TYR A 51 -6.47 15.66 24.00
CA TYR A 51 -7.20 16.50 23.05
C TYR A 51 -7.51 15.64 21.81
N GLN A 52 -8.78 15.37 21.56
CA GLN A 52 -9.22 14.56 20.42
C GLN A 52 -9.77 15.44 19.31
N VAL A 53 -9.29 15.20 18.09
CA VAL A 53 -9.80 15.80 16.86
C VAL A 53 -10.59 14.76 16.10
N THR A 54 -11.89 15.01 15.90
CA THR A 54 -12.75 14.21 15.03
C THR A 54 -12.92 14.92 13.69
N PHE A 55 -12.62 14.22 12.59
CA PHE A 55 -12.80 14.74 11.24
C PHE A 55 -14.09 14.21 10.62
N TYR A 56 -14.86 15.09 10.01
CA TYR A 56 -16.09 14.78 9.28
C TYR A 56 -15.98 15.19 7.81
N ASP A 57 -16.55 14.40 6.90
CA ASP A 57 -16.68 14.81 5.50
C ASP A 57 -17.81 15.84 5.30
N ARG A 58 -18.04 16.25 4.04
CA ARG A 58 -19.08 17.23 3.68
C ARG A 58 -20.52 16.74 3.94
N LYS A 59 -20.71 15.46 4.22
CA LYS A 59 -22.01 14.83 4.53
C LYS A 59 -22.13 14.50 6.02
N ASP A 60 -21.27 15.08 6.85
CA ASP A 60 -21.18 14.83 8.29
C ASP A 60 -20.90 13.36 8.66
N VAL A 61 -20.28 12.60 7.75
CA VAL A 61 -19.83 11.23 8.04
C VAL A 61 -18.43 11.30 8.66
N MET A 62 -18.27 10.70 9.84
CA MET A 62 -16.99 10.61 10.55
C MET A 62 -15.94 9.85 9.72
N GLN A 63 -14.76 10.43 9.61
CA GLN A 63 -13.61 9.90 8.84
C GLN A 63 -12.49 9.44 9.76
N GLU A 64 -12.12 10.22 10.77
CA GLU A 64 -11.02 9.89 11.68
C GLU A 64 -11.23 10.48 13.07
N VAL A 65 -10.65 9.84 14.08
CA VAL A 65 -10.43 10.38 15.43
C VAL A 65 -8.95 10.27 15.76
N ILE A 66 -8.33 11.38 16.12
CA ILE A 66 -6.90 11.46 16.45
C ILE A 66 -6.74 12.08 17.84
N SER A 67 -5.96 11.45 18.71
CA SER A 67 -5.64 11.95 20.05
C SER A 67 -4.29 12.66 20.07
N PHE A 68 -4.21 13.74 20.86
CA PHE A 68 -3.03 14.58 21.06
C PHE A 68 -2.81 14.79 22.56
N GLU A 69 -1.55 14.93 22.98
CA GLU A 69 -1.22 15.23 24.39
C GLU A 69 -1.33 16.72 24.72
N ASP A 70 -1.26 17.60 23.72
CA ASP A 70 -1.26 19.05 23.90
C ASP A 70 -2.43 19.72 23.19
N LYS A 71 -2.87 20.86 23.75
CA LYS A 71 -3.99 21.67 23.23
C LYS A 71 -3.72 22.26 21.84
N ASP A 72 -2.45 22.40 21.49
CA ASP A 72 -2.00 22.96 20.22
C ASP A 72 -1.97 21.89 19.11
N LEU A 73 -2.33 20.64 19.46
CA LEU A 73 -2.49 19.49 18.56
C LEU A 73 -1.19 19.19 17.80
N THR A 74 -0.06 19.32 18.50
CA THR A 74 1.28 19.19 17.92
C THR A 74 1.85 17.78 18.06
N VAL A 75 1.52 17.07 19.15
CA VAL A 75 2.07 15.74 19.44
C VAL A 75 0.93 14.72 19.53
N ARG A 76 0.87 13.82 18.54
CA ARG A 76 -0.10 12.72 18.56
C ARG A 76 0.26 11.74 19.68
N LYS A 77 -0.71 11.42 20.51
CA LYS A 77 -0.58 10.48 21.61
C LYS A 77 -1.92 9.90 22.01
N GLY A 78 -1.94 8.60 22.27
CA GLY A 78 -3.15 7.86 22.61
C GLY A 78 -3.91 7.38 21.38
N PRO A 79 -5.23 7.13 21.51
CA PRO A 79 -5.97 6.34 20.56
C PRO A 79 -6.19 7.05 19.23
N PHE A 80 -6.18 6.25 18.17
CA PHE A 80 -6.51 6.62 16.81
C PHE A 80 -7.54 5.67 16.23
N THR A 81 -8.50 6.21 15.49
CA THR A 81 -9.41 5.43 14.65
C THR A 81 -9.61 6.09 13.30
N SER A 82 -9.74 5.28 12.25
CA SER A 82 -10.14 5.72 10.92
C SER A 82 -11.35 4.95 10.42
N TYR A 83 -12.12 5.61 9.57
CA TYR A 83 -13.37 5.13 9.02
C TYR A 83 -13.38 5.34 7.51
N SER A 84 -14.11 4.49 6.80
CA SER A 84 -14.41 4.66 5.38
C SER A 84 -15.86 4.32 5.14
N LYS A 85 -16.62 5.26 4.58
CA LYS A 85 -18.07 5.11 4.36
C LYS A 85 -18.81 4.70 5.65
N GLY A 86 -18.41 5.30 6.78
CA GLY A 86 -19.01 5.07 8.10
C GLY A 86 -18.58 3.77 8.80
N LYS A 87 -17.76 2.92 8.18
CA LYS A 87 -17.27 1.66 8.76
C LYS A 87 -15.85 1.80 9.30
N LEU A 88 -15.57 1.19 10.45
CA LEU A 88 -14.22 1.18 11.04
C LEU A 88 -13.23 0.54 10.07
N ARG A 89 -12.08 1.19 9.88
CA ARG A 89 -11.02 0.77 8.95
C ARG A 89 -9.73 0.45 9.64
N GLU A 90 -9.34 1.27 10.60
CA GLU A 90 -8.09 1.10 11.33
C GLU A 90 -8.26 1.62 12.75
N LYS A 91 -7.57 1.00 13.69
CA LYS A 91 -7.41 1.52 15.03
C LYS A 91 -6.03 1.15 15.59
N GLY A 92 -5.58 1.94 16.54
CA GLY A 92 -4.35 1.70 17.30
C GLY A 92 -4.02 2.91 18.14
N ASP A 93 -2.79 2.98 18.62
CA ASP A 93 -2.33 4.06 19.49
C ASP A 93 -1.08 4.73 18.93
N TYR A 94 -0.96 6.02 19.20
CA TYR A 94 0.25 6.78 18.99
C TYR A 94 0.98 7.01 20.31
N ASP A 95 2.31 6.99 20.27
CA ASP A 95 3.15 7.56 21.31
C ASP A 95 4.19 8.49 20.68
N LYS A 96 4.25 9.73 21.16
CA LYS A 96 5.16 10.79 20.68
C LYS A 96 5.14 10.95 19.15
N GLY A 97 3.98 10.91 18.53
CA GLY A 97 3.82 11.06 17.09
C GLY A 97 3.98 9.78 16.27
N HIS A 98 4.42 8.67 16.88
CA HIS A 98 4.69 7.41 16.20
C HIS A 98 3.63 6.35 16.52
N LYS A 99 3.32 5.47 15.55
CA LYS A 99 2.52 4.27 15.82
C LYS A 99 3.18 3.47 16.95
N HIS A 100 2.40 3.06 17.93
CA HIS A 100 2.86 2.29 19.07
C HIS A 100 1.84 1.24 19.48
N GLY A 101 2.31 0.09 19.94
CA GLY A 101 1.47 -1.04 20.34
C GLY A 101 0.77 -1.71 19.15
N GLU A 102 -0.37 -2.34 19.43
CA GLU A 102 -1.13 -3.09 18.44
C GLU A 102 -1.98 -2.17 17.54
N TRP A 103 -1.90 -2.41 16.24
CA TRP A 103 -2.66 -1.74 15.20
C TRP A 103 -3.49 -2.76 14.44
N THR A 104 -4.80 -2.55 14.41
CA THR A 104 -5.76 -3.43 13.74
C THR A 104 -6.35 -2.74 12.52
N THR A 105 -6.33 -3.40 11.37
CA THR A 105 -7.01 -2.97 10.14
C THR A 105 -8.18 -3.89 9.81
N TYR A 106 -9.31 -3.32 9.43
CA TYR A 106 -10.53 -4.02 9.08
C TYR A 106 -10.82 -3.94 7.58
N ASN A 107 -11.36 -5.01 7.00
CA ASN A 107 -11.83 -5.03 5.62
C ASN A 107 -13.23 -4.38 5.49
N SER A 108 -13.82 -4.39 4.29
CA SER A 108 -15.15 -3.83 4.03
C SER A 108 -16.31 -4.60 4.70
N THR A 109 -16.06 -5.84 5.14
CA THR A 109 -16.99 -6.67 5.92
C THR A 109 -16.72 -6.56 7.43
N GLU A 110 -15.88 -5.60 7.85
CA GLU A 110 -15.55 -5.30 9.26
C GLU A 110 -14.85 -6.46 10.00
N GLN A 111 -14.30 -7.41 9.24
CA GLN A 111 -13.42 -8.46 9.77
C GLN A 111 -11.97 -7.96 9.79
N ILE A 112 -11.19 -8.47 10.75
CA ILE A 112 -9.77 -8.16 10.84
C ILE A 112 -9.08 -8.65 9.56
N SER A 113 -8.40 -7.72 8.90
CA SER A 113 -7.60 -7.96 7.69
C SER A 113 -6.11 -7.89 7.96
N LYS A 114 -5.71 -7.17 9.01
CA LYS A 114 -4.31 -7.00 9.38
C LYS A 114 -4.19 -6.66 10.87
N LEU A 115 -3.20 -7.23 11.52
CA LEU A 115 -2.75 -6.92 12.86
C LEU A 115 -1.25 -6.70 12.80
N GLU A 116 -0.80 -5.56 13.31
CA GLU A 116 0.59 -5.14 13.34
C GLU A 116 0.94 -4.69 14.75
N ASN A 117 2.17 -4.90 15.19
CA ASN A 117 2.66 -4.35 16.44
C ASN A 117 3.81 -3.39 16.15
N TYR A 118 3.83 -2.25 16.85
CA TYR A 118 4.77 -1.17 16.58
C TYR A 118 5.49 -0.69 17.84
N VAL A 119 6.78 -0.40 17.70
CA VAL A 119 7.59 0.31 18.69
C VAL A 119 8.27 1.49 18.00
N HIS A 120 8.00 2.71 18.47
CA HIS A 120 8.49 3.95 17.86
C HIS A 120 8.29 4.03 16.34
N GLY A 121 7.13 3.58 15.87
CA GLY A 121 6.73 3.66 14.46
C GLY A 121 7.26 2.54 13.58
N LYS A 122 8.11 1.65 14.11
CA LYS A 122 8.63 0.48 13.40
C LYS A 122 7.83 -0.75 13.75
N LEU A 123 7.60 -1.63 12.79
CA LEU A 123 7.03 -2.95 13.03
C LEU A 123 7.96 -3.72 13.96
N ASP A 124 7.44 -4.09 15.11
CA ASP A 124 8.16 -4.80 16.16
C ASP A 124 7.18 -5.61 16.98
N GLY A 125 7.32 -6.94 16.93
CA GLY A 125 6.40 -7.91 17.50
C GLY A 125 5.49 -8.58 16.48
N LYS A 126 4.33 -9.02 16.95
CA LYS A 126 3.41 -9.90 16.21
C LYS A 126 2.83 -9.22 14.97
N TYR A 127 2.80 -9.97 13.88
CA TYR A 127 2.14 -9.59 12.64
C TYR A 127 1.21 -10.69 12.15
N VAL A 128 0.02 -10.29 11.71
CA VAL A 128 -0.95 -11.18 11.05
C VAL A 128 -1.59 -10.42 9.90
N LYS A 129 -1.68 -11.04 8.74
CA LYS A 129 -2.40 -10.51 7.58
C LYS A 129 -3.32 -11.56 7.01
N TYR A 130 -4.54 -11.16 6.71
CA TYR A 130 -5.54 -11.99 6.07
C TYR A 130 -5.78 -11.51 4.64
N TRP A 131 -5.89 -12.47 3.74
CA TRP A 131 -6.19 -12.22 2.34
C TRP A 131 -7.13 -13.30 1.80
N ASN A 132 -8.38 -12.93 1.48
CA ASN A 132 -9.41 -13.86 1.01
C ASN A 132 -9.57 -15.11 1.89
N GLY A 133 -9.43 -14.94 3.21
CA GLY A 133 -9.47 -16.03 4.19
C GLY A 133 -8.14 -16.76 4.40
N ASN A 134 -7.21 -16.66 3.46
CA ASN A 134 -5.83 -17.12 3.68
C ASN A 134 -5.13 -16.19 4.68
N LYS A 135 -4.09 -16.69 5.35
CA LYS A 135 -3.42 -16.01 6.45
C LYS A 135 -1.90 -16.09 6.30
N GLU A 136 -1.22 -14.99 6.59
CA GLU A 136 0.22 -14.92 6.79
C GLU A 136 0.47 -14.38 8.21
N GLU A 137 1.33 -15.04 8.99
CA GLU A 137 1.67 -14.59 10.34
C GLU A 137 3.13 -14.86 10.71
N GLY A 138 3.66 -14.02 11.59
CA GLY A 138 5.03 -14.09 12.08
C GLY A 138 5.35 -12.93 13.00
N ASN A 139 6.65 -12.66 13.18
CA ASN A 139 7.13 -11.53 13.98
C ASN A 139 8.07 -10.64 13.20
N TYR A 140 8.06 -9.35 13.54
CA TYR A 140 9.04 -8.37 13.13
C TYR A 140 9.93 -7.95 14.31
N ILE A 141 11.16 -7.56 14.01
CA ILE A 141 12.02 -6.76 14.88
C ILE A 141 12.55 -5.61 14.02
N ASN A 142 12.29 -4.36 14.41
CA ASN A 142 12.72 -3.18 13.66
C ASN A 142 12.47 -3.27 12.13
N ASP A 143 11.22 -3.52 11.73
CA ASP A 143 10.76 -3.66 10.33
C ASP A 143 11.32 -4.87 9.56
N LYS A 144 12.06 -5.77 10.23
CA LYS A 144 12.60 -6.99 9.62
C LYS A 144 11.87 -8.23 10.12
N LYS A 145 11.44 -9.09 9.18
CA LYS A 145 10.90 -10.42 9.53
C LYS A 145 11.92 -11.19 10.36
N THR A 146 11.51 -11.77 11.48
CA THR A 146 12.36 -12.65 12.30
C THR A 146 11.63 -13.95 12.63
N GLY A 147 12.40 -15.00 12.87
CA GLY A 147 11.93 -16.29 13.34
C GLY A 147 11.01 -17.00 12.34
N ASN A 148 10.07 -17.77 12.88
CA ASN A 148 9.14 -18.58 12.10
C ASN A 148 8.00 -17.74 11.54
N TRP A 149 7.78 -17.88 10.24
CA TRP A 149 6.68 -17.34 9.48
C TRP A 149 5.83 -18.47 8.93
N MET A 150 4.51 -18.31 9.03
CA MET A 150 3.53 -19.31 8.60
C MET A 150 2.57 -18.70 7.59
N PHE A 151 2.33 -19.44 6.51
CA PHE A 151 1.34 -19.14 5.49
C PHE A 151 0.29 -20.24 5.55
N THR A 152 -0.98 -19.88 5.67
CA THR A 152 -2.08 -20.82 5.85
C THR A 152 -3.17 -20.53 4.84
N TYR A 153 -3.67 -21.57 4.18
CA TYR A 153 -4.86 -21.47 3.35
C TYR A 153 -6.11 -21.22 4.20
N LYS A 154 -7.17 -20.72 3.56
CA LYS A 154 -8.46 -20.46 4.23
C LYS A 154 -9.12 -21.69 4.87
N ASP A 155 -8.75 -22.90 4.45
CA ASP A 155 -9.21 -24.17 5.02
C ASP A 155 -8.36 -24.65 6.20
N GLY A 156 -7.33 -23.89 6.59
CA GLY A 156 -6.43 -24.19 7.70
C GLY A 156 -5.19 -25.00 7.33
N LYS A 157 -5.06 -25.47 6.09
CA LYS A 157 -3.86 -26.19 5.65
C LYS A 157 -2.65 -25.25 5.51
N PRO A 158 -1.43 -25.74 5.77
CA PRO A 158 -0.24 -24.93 5.54
C PRO A 158 -0.03 -24.70 4.04
N ALA A 159 0.12 -23.44 3.65
CA ALA A 159 0.62 -23.04 2.33
C ALA A 159 2.14 -22.89 2.33
N GLY A 160 2.76 -22.70 3.50
CA GLY A 160 4.20 -22.70 3.65
C GLY A 160 4.70 -22.21 4.99
N THR A 161 5.99 -22.41 5.20
CA THR A 161 6.75 -21.89 6.34
C THR A 161 8.01 -21.21 5.85
N GLU A 162 8.45 -20.18 6.56
CA GLU A 162 9.74 -19.53 6.35
C GLU A 162 10.45 -19.31 7.69
N MET A 163 11.78 -19.38 7.70
CA MET A 163 12.61 -19.04 8.84
C MET A 163 13.51 -17.86 8.48
N TYR A 164 13.57 -16.87 9.37
CA TYR A 164 14.42 -15.69 9.22
C TYR A 164 15.37 -15.54 10.42
N ASP A 165 16.58 -15.04 10.16
CA ASP A 165 17.48 -14.59 11.22
C ASP A 165 17.12 -13.16 11.70
N ASP A 166 17.79 -12.72 12.76
CA ASP A 166 17.58 -11.39 13.37
C ASP A 166 17.98 -10.22 12.47
N THR A 167 18.68 -10.49 11.37
CA THR A 167 19.03 -9.46 10.37
C THR A 167 17.93 -9.26 9.33
N GLY A 168 16.92 -10.13 9.31
CA GLY A 168 15.86 -10.17 8.32
C GLY A 168 16.19 -11.06 7.11
N LYS A 169 17.26 -11.85 7.16
CA LYS A 169 17.64 -12.74 6.06
C LYS A 169 16.88 -14.06 6.20
N LYS A 170 16.24 -14.47 5.11
CA LYS A 170 15.59 -15.77 4.99
C LYS A 170 16.64 -16.89 5.03
N ILE A 171 16.50 -17.80 5.99
CA ILE A 171 17.34 -19.00 6.17
C ILE A 171 16.74 -20.17 5.38
N GLU A 172 15.45 -20.41 5.53
CA GLU A 172 14.74 -21.55 4.92
C GLU A 172 13.32 -21.13 4.50
N GLY A 173 12.77 -21.81 3.49
CA GLY A 173 11.36 -21.72 3.12
C GLY A 173 10.87 -23.05 2.55
N LYS A 174 9.68 -23.48 2.96
CA LYS A 174 8.97 -24.65 2.42
C LYS A 174 7.56 -24.23 2.05
N TYR A 175 7.07 -24.66 0.89
CA TYR A 175 5.78 -24.23 0.37
C TYR A 175 5.01 -25.42 -0.17
N TYR A 176 3.69 -25.33 -0.05
CA TYR A 176 2.76 -26.40 -0.42
C TYR A 176 1.63 -25.83 -1.26
N ASP A 177 1.20 -26.56 -2.29
CA ASP A 177 -0.04 -26.26 -3.01
C ASP A 177 -1.27 -26.61 -2.17
N LYS A 178 -2.48 -26.41 -2.73
CA LYS A 178 -3.75 -26.65 -2.01
C LYS A 178 -3.99 -28.13 -1.72
N GLU A 179 -3.38 -29.00 -2.51
CA GLU A 179 -3.40 -30.45 -2.38
C GLU A 179 -2.38 -30.95 -1.34
N GLY A 180 -1.42 -30.11 -0.94
CA GLY A 180 -0.38 -30.40 0.05
C GLY A 180 0.94 -30.88 -0.56
N ASN A 181 1.10 -30.84 -1.89
CA ASN A 181 2.36 -31.19 -2.54
C ASN A 181 3.36 -30.04 -2.43
N THR A 182 4.64 -30.37 -2.37
CA THR A 182 5.70 -29.35 -2.36
C THR A 182 5.67 -28.54 -3.66
N THR A 183 5.74 -27.21 -3.53
CA THR A 183 5.74 -26.27 -4.65
C THR A 183 6.76 -25.16 -4.42
N LYS A 184 6.94 -24.26 -5.41
CA LYS A 184 7.80 -23.09 -5.29
C LYS A 184 7.04 -21.89 -4.73
N TYR A 185 7.77 -20.95 -4.13
CA TYR A 185 7.19 -19.70 -3.64
C TYR A 185 6.47 -18.94 -4.76
N GLU A 186 7.08 -18.87 -5.94
CA GLU A 186 6.60 -18.11 -7.10
C GLU A 186 5.32 -18.69 -7.70
N ASP A 187 5.06 -19.97 -7.47
CA ASP A 187 3.81 -20.62 -7.88
C ASP A 187 2.64 -20.18 -6.99
N LEU A 188 2.91 -19.81 -5.74
CA LEU A 188 1.93 -19.32 -4.79
C LEU A 188 1.81 -17.79 -4.78
N PHE A 189 2.94 -17.09 -4.86
CA PHE A 189 3.05 -15.66 -4.65
C PHE A 189 3.88 -15.04 -5.78
N ALA A 190 3.19 -14.29 -6.64
CA ALA A 190 3.84 -13.58 -7.73
C ALA A 190 3.22 -12.18 -7.85
N PRO A 191 4.03 -11.11 -7.97
CA PRO A 191 3.49 -9.82 -8.36
C PRO A 191 3.00 -9.88 -9.82
N PRO A 192 2.14 -8.94 -10.26
CA PRO A 192 1.89 -8.75 -11.67
C PRO A 192 3.19 -8.39 -12.38
N SER A 193 3.34 -8.86 -13.62
CA SER A 193 4.56 -8.68 -14.39
C SER A 193 4.26 -8.48 -15.87
N TYR A 194 5.09 -7.70 -16.55
CA TYR A 194 5.05 -7.56 -18.01
C TYR A 194 5.93 -8.65 -18.64
N GLU A 195 5.56 -9.14 -19.82
CA GLU A 195 6.37 -10.12 -20.55
C GLU A 195 7.79 -9.57 -20.84
N GLY A 196 8.83 -10.35 -20.52
CA GLY A 196 10.22 -9.87 -20.58
C GLY A 196 10.63 -8.92 -19.45
N GLY A 197 9.72 -8.66 -18.50
CA GLY A 197 9.96 -7.87 -17.29
C GLY A 197 9.91 -6.36 -17.53
N LEU A 198 10.19 -5.61 -16.45
CA LEU A 198 10.07 -4.15 -16.46
C LEU A 198 10.96 -3.47 -17.51
N LYS A 199 12.10 -4.06 -17.86
CA LYS A 199 12.99 -3.51 -18.89
C LYS A 199 12.29 -3.47 -20.26
N GLU A 200 11.66 -4.58 -20.67
CA GLU A 200 10.93 -4.63 -21.93
C GLU A 200 9.66 -3.79 -21.89
N PHE A 201 9.01 -3.71 -20.72
CA PHE A 201 7.90 -2.77 -20.53
C PHE A 201 8.31 -1.32 -20.79
N TYR A 202 9.40 -0.84 -20.17
CA TYR A 202 9.87 0.53 -20.41
C TYR A 202 10.36 0.75 -21.84
N LYS A 203 10.88 -0.28 -22.49
CA LYS A 203 11.24 -0.22 -23.92
C LYS A 203 10.00 -0.05 -24.79
N TYR A 204 8.95 -0.83 -24.55
CA TYR A 204 7.64 -0.65 -25.18
C TYR A 204 7.12 0.78 -24.98
N LEU A 205 7.07 1.26 -23.73
CA LEU A 205 6.64 2.63 -23.42
C LEU A 205 7.46 3.66 -24.21
N SER A 206 8.79 3.52 -24.25
CA SER A 206 9.67 4.46 -24.95
C SER A 206 9.48 4.48 -26.47
N ALA A 207 9.02 3.37 -27.07
CA ALA A 207 8.77 3.26 -28.50
C ALA A 207 7.38 3.84 -28.87
N GLU A 208 6.39 3.68 -27.99
CA GLU A 208 5.01 4.08 -28.24
C GLU A 208 4.65 5.51 -27.79
N ILE A 209 5.43 6.08 -26.85
CA ILE A 209 5.23 7.44 -26.36
C ILE A 209 5.46 8.48 -27.47
N LYS A 210 4.46 9.33 -27.65
CA LYS A 210 4.49 10.51 -28.52
C LYS A 210 4.47 11.77 -27.66
N TYR A 211 5.55 12.56 -27.71
CA TYR A 211 5.62 13.78 -26.91
C TYR A 211 4.53 14.79 -27.33
N PRO A 212 3.64 15.23 -26.42
CA PRO A 212 2.61 16.20 -26.76
C PRO A 212 3.20 17.53 -27.27
N ALA A 213 2.62 18.08 -28.34
CA ALA A 213 3.20 19.21 -29.06
C ALA A 213 3.34 20.48 -28.21
N GLN A 214 2.37 20.79 -27.35
CA GLN A 214 2.43 21.96 -26.46
C GLN A 214 3.44 21.74 -25.34
N SER A 215 3.44 20.57 -24.71
CA SER A 215 4.46 20.18 -23.73
C SER A 215 5.88 20.26 -24.32
N LEU A 216 6.07 19.87 -25.59
CA LEU A 216 7.33 20.01 -26.32
C LEU A 216 7.69 21.49 -26.54
N LYS A 217 6.75 22.30 -27.03
CA LYS A 217 6.92 23.75 -27.26
C LYS A 217 7.30 24.50 -25.97
N GLN A 218 6.68 24.11 -24.86
CA GLN A 218 6.92 24.69 -23.53
C GLN A 218 8.11 24.04 -22.79
N ARG A 219 8.76 23.04 -23.41
CA ARG A 219 9.87 22.27 -22.82
C ARG A 219 9.53 21.66 -21.45
N ILE A 220 8.27 21.31 -21.22
CA ILE A 220 7.82 20.68 -19.98
C ILE A 220 8.35 19.26 -19.96
N GLN A 221 9.12 18.90 -18.94
CA GLN A 221 9.67 17.56 -18.70
C GLN A 221 9.29 17.10 -17.29
N GLY A 222 9.40 15.80 -17.02
CA GLY A 222 9.19 15.26 -15.67
C GLY A 222 8.70 13.83 -15.66
N THR A 223 8.21 13.40 -14.50
CA THR A 223 7.72 12.03 -14.29
C THR A 223 6.23 12.05 -14.02
N VAL A 224 5.48 11.30 -14.81
CA VAL A 224 4.08 10.98 -14.55
C VAL A 224 4.05 9.71 -13.71
N LYS A 225 3.35 9.72 -12.56
CA LYS A 225 3.13 8.54 -11.74
C LYS A 225 1.69 8.09 -11.93
N LEU A 226 1.51 6.87 -12.41
CA LEU A 226 0.21 6.25 -12.62
C LEU A 226 -0.01 5.09 -11.65
N SER A 227 -1.26 4.84 -11.32
CA SER A 227 -1.76 3.67 -10.62
C SER A 227 -2.78 2.98 -11.51
N PHE A 228 -2.72 1.66 -11.65
CA PHE A 228 -3.64 0.92 -12.51
C PHE A 228 -3.85 -0.49 -11.98
N THR A 229 -4.91 -1.16 -12.43
CA THR A 229 -5.19 -2.56 -12.08
C THR A 229 -4.83 -3.46 -13.25
N VAL A 230 -4.06 -4.50 -12.98
CA VAL A 230 -3.87 -5.64 -13.89
C VAL A 230 -4.94 -6.67 -13.57
N LYS A 231 -5.87 -6.90 -14.50
CA LYS A 231 -6.94 -7.90 -14.37
C LYS A 231 -6.38 -9.32 -14.46
N LYS A 232 -7.18 -10.30 -14.06
CA LYS A 232 -6.80 -11.73 -14.11
C LYS A 232 -6.42 -12.25 -15.50
N ASN A 233 -6.99 -11.65 -16.55
CA ASN A 233 -6.69 -12.00 -17.94
C ASN A 233 -5.49 -11.22 -18.52
N GLY A 234 -4.89 -10.33 -17.73
CA GLY A 234 -3.75 -9.51 -18.16
C GLY A 234 -4.11 -8.07 -18.53
N ASP A 235 -5.35 -7.75 -18.93
CA ASP A 235 -5.62 -6.39 -19.37
C ASP A 235 -5.49 -5.36 -18.24
N ILE A 236 -5.15 -4.14 -18.62
CA ILE A 236 -5.07 -2.98 -17.73
C ILE A 236 -6.44 -2.28 -17.65
N GLU A 237 -6.82 -1.86 -16.44
CA GLU A 237 -8.00 -1.02 -16.20
C GLU A 237 -7.77 -0.06 -15.01
N ASN A 238 -8.75 0.81 -14.74
CA ASN A 238 -8.79 1.70 -13.58
C ASN A 238 -7.51 2.57 -13.44
N VAL A 239 -7.05 3.14 -14.57
CA VAL A 239 -5.85 3.99 -14.58
C VAL A 239 -6.15 5.33 -13.89
N GLU A 240 -5.38 5.62 -12.84
CA GLU A 240 -5.45 6.83 -12.04
C GLU A 240 -4.11 7.57 -12.06
N VAL A 241 -4.15 8.89 -12.26
CA VAL A 241 -2.97 9.76 -12.19
C VAL A 241 -2.69 10.12 -10.74
N LEU A 242 -1.57 9.67 -10.20
CA LEU A 242 -1.14 10.03 -8.85
C LEU A 242 -0.44 11.39 -8.83
N SER A 243 0.37 11.67 -9.85
CA SER A 243 1.05 12.97 -10.03
C SER A 243 1.53 13.12 -11.47
N ALA A 244 1.47 14.33 -12.02
CA ALA A 244 2.01 14.64 -13.34
C ALA A 244 2.51 16.09 -13.41
N PRO A 245 3.48 16.40 -14.28
CA PRO A 245 3.91 17.80 -14.52
C PRO A 245 2.80 18.66 -15.14
N ASN A 246 2.01 18.07 -16.04
CA ASN A 246 0.83 18.69 -16.64
C ASN A 246 -0.15 17.61 -17.13
N ASN A 247 -1.33 18.04 -17.59
CA ASN A 247 -2.37 17.12 -18.05
C ASN A 247 -2.00 16.42 -19.36
N GLU A 248 -1.26 17.05 -20.26
CA GLU A 248 -0.93 16.47 -21.56
C GLU A 248 0.00 15.26 -21.45
N LEU A 249 1.05 15.37 -20.63
CA LEU A 249 1.94 14.24 -20.35
C LEU A 249 1.18 13.12 -19.64
N ALA A 250 0.23 13.47 -18.76
CA ALA A 250 -0.63 12.48 -18.11
C ALA A 250 -1.52 11.75 -19.13
N THR A 251 -2.19 12.47 -20.02
CA THR A 251 -3.04 11.89 -21.07
C THR A 251 -2.26 10.94 -21.97
N GLU A 252 -1.05 11.32 -22.39
CA GLU A 252 -0.23 10.44 -23.22
C GLU A 252 0.27 9.21 -22.45
N ALA A 253 0.67 9.38 -21.20
CA ALA A 253 1.09 8.27 -20.34
C ALA A 253 -0.06 7.25 -20.13
N ILE A 254 -1.29 7.73 -19.94
CA ILE A 254 -2.49 6.88 -19.84
C ILE A 254 -2.69 6.10 -21.14
N ARG A 255 -2.70 6.79 -22.29
CA ARG A 255 -2.92 6.15 -23.61
C ARG A 255 -1.97 5.00 -23.85
N VAL A 256 -0.67 5.22 -23.64
CA VAL A 256 0.35 4.18 -23.89
C VAL A 256 0.25 3.04 -22.88
N LEU A 257 -0.07 3.34 -21.61
CA LEU A 257 -0.26 2.32 -20.59
C LEU A 257 -1.48 1.44 -20.88
N GLU A 258 -2.62 2.01 -21.28
CA GLU A 258 -3.83 1.27 -21.63
C GLU A 258 -3.65 0.39 -22.88
N MET A 259 -2.73 0.77 -23.76
CA MET A 259 -2.37 -0.01 -24.95
C MET A 259 -1.31 -1.08 -24.70
N ALA A 260 -0.70 -1.11 -23.51
CA ALA A 260 0.40 -2.03 -23.19
C ALA A 260 -0.12 -3.49 -23.11
N PRO A 261 0.31 -4.37 -24.03
CA PRO A 261 -0.12 -5.77 -24.04
C PRO A 261 0.64 -6.61 -23.00
N ASP A 262 0.42 -7.92 -22.99
CA ASP A 262 1.34 -8.91 -22.39
C ASP A 262 1.64 -8.75 -20.89
N TRP A 263 0.67 -8.20 -20.15
CA TRP A 263 0.70 -8.22 -18.69
C TRP A 263 0.17 -9.55 -18.16
N THR A 264 0.89 -10.09 -17.18
CA THR A 264 0.49 -11.25 -16.38
C THR A 264 0.03 -10.77 -15.01
N ALA A 265 -1.14 -11.23 -14.59
CA ALA A 265 -1.71 -10.91 -13.28
C ALA A 265 -0.87 -11.47 -12.12
N GLY A 266 -1.05 -10.89 -10.93
CA GLY A 266 -0.44 -11.42 -9.72
C GLY A 266 -1.05 -12.75 -9.29
N LYS A 267 -0.31 -13.47 -8.45
CA LYS A 267 -0.77 -14.66 -7.73
C LYS A 267 -0.66 -14.44 -6.23
N MET A 268 -1.67 -14.90 -5.51
CA MET A 268 -1.66 -14.99 -4.04
C MET A 268 -2.22 -16.34 -3.62
N PHE A 269 -1.46 -17.11 -2.84
CA PHE A 269 -1.83 -18.47 -2.45
C PHE A 269 -2.22 -19.36 -3.66
N GLY A 270 -1.51 -19.18 -4.78
CA GLY A 270 -1.71 -19.90 -6.04
C GLY A 270 -2.93 -19.46 -6.84
N GLU A 271 -3.76 -18.55 -6.31
CA GLU A 271 -4.90 -17.99 -7.03
C GLU A 271 -4.48 -16.76 -7.84
N VAL A 272 -4.92 -16.68 -9.10
CA VAL A 272 -4.73 -15.51 -9.95
C VAL A 272 -5.65 -14.38 -9.49
N VAL A 273 -5.07 -13.21 -9.26
CA VAL A 273 -5.71 -12.08 -8.60
C VAL A 273 -5.51 -10.78 -9.34
N GLU A 274 -6.56 -9.96 -9.35
CA GLU A 274 -6.47 -8.58 -9.83
C GLU A 274 -5.55 -7.81 -8.90
N THR A 275 -4.56 -7.13 -9.46
CA THR A 275 -3.54 -6.45 -8.66
C THR A 275 -3.40 -5.01 -9.09
N ARG A 276 -3.39 -4.11 -8.09
CA ARG A 276 -3.08 -2.70 -8.34
C ARG A 276 -1.57 -2.49 -8.36
N TYR A 277 -1.09 -1.85 -9.42
CA TYR A 277 0.32 -1.59 -9.69
C TYR A 277 0.56 -0.11 -9.95
N ASN A 278 1.71 0.41 -9.53
CA ASN A 278 2.09 1.81 -9.72
C ASN A 278 3.35 1.90 -10.58
N VAL A 279 3.33 2.77 -11.59
CA VAL A 279 4.47 2.98 -12.50
C VAL A 279 4.84 4.47 -12.62
N PRO A 280 6.13 4.82 -12.52
CA PRO A 280 6.64 6.12 -12.95
C PRO A 280 7.05 6.10 -14.44
N ILE A 281 6.46 6.97 -15.25
CA ILE A 281 6.78 7.17 -16.67
C ILE A 281 7.51 8.51 -16.84
N LYS A 282 8.76 8.46 -17.27
CA LYS A 282 9.62 9.66 -17.42
C LYS A 282 9.53 10.22 -18.84
N PHE A 283 9.18 11.50 -18.92
CA PHE A 283 9.26 12.29 -20.15
C PHE A 283 10.51 13.17 -20.09
N SER A 284 11.41 12.94 -21.04
CA SER A 284 12.61 13.75 -21.20
C SER A 284 12.83 14.12 -22.66
N LEU A 285 13.14 15.40 -22.89
CA LEU A 285 13.60 15.85 -24.19
C LEU A 285 15.04 15.38 -24.38
N ARG A 286 15.33 14.78 -25.54
CA ARG A 286 16.71 14.49 -25.92
C ARG A 286 17.46 15.82 -26.00
N LYS A 287 18.67 15.83 -25.41
CA LYS A 287 19.60 16.96 -25.53
C LYS A 287 20.15 17.04 -26.94
#